data_AF-A0A8B9EFA0-F1
#
_entry.id   AF-A0A8B9EFA0-F1
#
_cell.length_a   1.000
_cell.length_b   1.000
_cell.length_c   1.000
_cell.angle_alpha   90.00
_cell.angle_beta   90.00
_cell.angle_gamma   90.00
#
_symmetry.space_group_name_H-M   'P 1'
#
loop_
_entity.id
_entity.type
_entity.pdbx_description
1 polymer ?
#
loop_
_entity_poly.entity_id
_entity_poly.type
_entity_poly.pdbx_seq_one_letter_code
_entity_poly.pdbx_strand_id
1 'polypeptide(L)'
;MVLVLLVAIPLLVHSSKAAAHYEMLGSCRMVCDPYPGPELPPASPPPFLPGAKGEPGRKGRAGVRGPPGPPGPRGPPGEPGRPGPPGPPGPGPGGYIPSFYSPKIAFYAGLRKPHEGYEVLRFDDVVTNVGNYYEPSSGKFTCPLPGIY
;
A
#
# COMPACT_ATOMS: atom_id res chain seq x y z
N MET A 1 50.79 18.44 -5.41
CA MET A 1 49.41 18.29 -4.90
C MET A 1 48.37 18.21 -6.01
N VAL A 2 48.41 19.07 -7.04
CA VAL A 2 47.43 19.05 -8.15
C VAL A 2 47.41 17.72 -8.94
N LEU A 3 48.57 17.13 -9.22
CA LEU A 3 48.67 15.87 -9.97
C LEU A 3 48.06 14.66 -9.21
N VAL A 4 48.13 14.66 -7.88
CA VAL A 4 47.56 13.60 -7.03
C VAL A 4 46.03 13.63 -7.09
N LEU A 5 45.44 14.84 -7.09
CA LEU A 5 44.00 15.02 -7.21
C LEU A 5 43.47 14.58 -8.59
N LEU A 6 44.22 14.88 -9.66
CA LEU A 6 43.82 14.49 -11.02
C LEU A 6 43.81 12.98 -11.26
N VAL A 7 44.58 12.20 -10.49
CA VAL A 7 44.61 10.73 -10.60
C VAL A 7 43.68 10.06 -9.59
N ALA A 8 43.54 10.62 -8.38
CA ALA A 8 42.71 10.03 -7.33
C ALA A 8 41.20 10.17 -7.61
N ILE A 9 40.76 11.30 -8.16
CA ILE A 9 39.34 11.58 -8.40
C ILE A 9 38.74 10.62 -9.45
N PRO A 10 39.37 10.38 -10.63
CA PRO A 10 38.85 9.40 -11.58
C PRO A 10 38.79 7.98 -11.00
N LEU A 11 39.80 7.56 -10.23
CA LEU A 11 39.84 6.22 -9.62
C LEU A 11 38.72 6.02 -8.58
N LEU A 12 38.43 7.05 -7.78
CA LEU A 12 37.30 7.04 -6.83
C LEU A 12 35.94 6.96 -7.55
N VAL A 13 35.79 7.67 -8.66
CA VAL A 13 34.54 7.70 -9.45
C VAL A 13 34.30 6.38 -10.20
N HIS A 14 35.35 5.65 -10.61
CA HIS A 14 35.20 4.35 -11.27
C HIS A 14 34.93 3.18 -10.31
N SER A 15 35.21 3.34 -9.01
CA SER A 15 35.01 2.30 -7.99
C SER A 15 33.56 2.23 -7.48
N SER A 16 32.80 3.32 -7.58
CA SER A 16 31.42 3.40 -7.11
C SER A 16 30.40 2.91 -8.15
N LYS A 17 30.57 1.68 -8.66
CA LYS A 17 29.40 0.90 -9.15
C LYS A 17 28.70 0.29 -7.94
N ALA A 18 28.11 1.14 -7.11
CA ALA A 18 27.09 0.69 -6.18
C ALA A 18 25.84 0.35 -7.01
N ALA A 19 25.42 -0.91 -6.93
CA ALA A 19 24.22 -1.40 -7.59
C ALA A 19 23.03 -0.50 -7.23
N ALA A 20 22.49 0.20 -8.23
CA ALA A 20 21.29 1.00 -8.06
C ALA A 20 20.11 0.04 -7.86
N HIS A 21 19.81 -0.27 -6.60
CA HIS A 21 18.56 -0.90 -6.21
C HIS A 21 17.52 0.23 -6.14
N TYR A 22 16.79 0.44 -7.23
CA TYR A 22 15.71 1.43 -7.30
C TYR A 22 14.48 0.87 -6.59
N GLU A 23 14.45 0.97 -5.27
CA GLU A 23 13.20 0.79 -4.54
C GLU A 23 12.39 2.08 -4.67
N MET A 24 11.40 2.06 -5.56
CA MET A 24 10.33 3.06 -5.63
C MET A 24 9.45 2.95 -4.37
N LEU A 25 10.01 3.25 -3.19
CA LEU A 25 9.34 3.15 -1.89
C LEU A 25 8.92 4.55 -1.42
N GLY A 26 7.82 5.03 -2.00
CA GLY A 26 7.13 6.23 -1.55
C GLY A 26 5.65 6.11 -1.85
N SER A 27 4.96 5.14 -1.23
CA SER A 27 3.51 5.12 -1.24
C SER A 27 3.02 6.34 -0.45
N CYS A 28 2.73 7.44 -1.15
CA CYS A 28 2.07 8.61 -0.57
C CYS A 28 0.67 8.17 -0.13
N ARG A 29 0.53 7.77 1.13
CA ARG A 29 -0.77 7.44 1.72
C ARG A 29 -1.31 8.71 2.36
N MET A 30 -2.49 9.16 1.94
CA MET A 30 -3.23 10.16 2.73
C MET A 30 -3.52 9.51 4.09
N VAL A 31 -2.90 10.02 5.14
CA VAL A 31 -3.13 9.58 6.51
C VAL A 31 -4.37 10.31 7.01
N CYS A 32 -5.52 9.67 6.87
CA CYS A 32 -6.70 10.01 7.67
C CYS A 32 -6.58 9.19 8.95
N ASP A 33 -6.25 9.82 10.08
CA ASP A 33 -6.23 9.13 11.37
C ASP A 33 -7.63 8.54 11.66
N PRO A 34 -7.79 7.21 11.70
CA PRO A 34 -9.05 6.60 12.11
C PRO A 34 -9.19 6.70 13.63
N TYR A 35 -10.42 6.92 14.13
CA TYR A 35 -10.76 6.82 15.55
C TYR A 35 -10.17 5.54 16.19
N PRO A 36 -9.56 5.61 17.39
CA PRO A 36 -8.99 4.42 18.05
C PRO A 36 -10.11 3.53 18.60
N GLY A 37 -10.25 2.33 18.03
CA GLY A 37 -11.02 1.23 18.61
C GLY A 37 -10.13 0.35 19.51
N PRO A 38 -10.63 -0.23 20.61
CA PRO A 38 -9.82 -1.03 21.53
C PRO A 38 -9.50 -2.43 20.99
N GLU A 39 -8.21 -2.79 21.03
CA GLU A 39 -7.68 -4.15 20.80
C GLU A 39 -7.83 -5.03 22.06
N LEU A 40 -8.25 -6.29 21.88
CA LEU A 40 -8.29 -7.30 22.94
C LEU A 40 -7.17 -8.37 22.73
N PRO A 41 -6.49 -8.83 23.79
CA PRO A 41 -5.41 -9.81 23.73
C PRO A 41 -5.87 -11.29 23.68
N PRO A 42 -4.98 -12.24 23.33
CA PRO A 42 -5.31 -13.61 22.97
C PRO A 42 -5.45 -14.57 24.18
N ALA A 43 -6.31 -15.59 24.04
CA ALA A 43 -6.51 -16.65 25.04
C ALA A 43 -5.99 -18.03 24.55
N SER A 44 -5.48 -18.80 25.52
CA SER A 44 -4.57 -19.96 25.51
C SER A 44 -5.11 -21.32 25.00
N PRO A 45 -4.25 -22.35 24.75
CA PRO A 45 -4.59 -23.60 24.07
C PRO A 45 -5.21 -24.70 24.97
N PRO A 46 -5.85 -25.75 24.40
CA PRO A 46 -6.47 -26.84 25.17
C PRO A 46 -5.51 -27.99 25.55
N PRO A 47 -5.76 -28.75 26.65
CA PRO A 47 -4.94 -29.89 27.06
C PRO A 47 -5.34 -31.24 26.42
N PHE A 48 -4.36 -32.15 26.38
CA PHE A 48 -4.38 -33.53 25.87
C PHE A 48 -4.91 -34.55 26.89
N LEU A 49 -5.47 -35.69 26.44
CA LEU A 49 -5.50 -37.01 27.16
C LEU A 49 -5.95 -38.16 26.18
N PRO A 50 -5.72 -39.47 26.45
CA PRO A 50 -4.82 -40.31 25.64
C PRO A 50 -5.41 -41.56 24.95
N GLY A 51 -4.64 -42.09 23.97
CA GLY A 51 -4.32 -43.52 23.78
C GLY A 51 -5.26 -44.39 22.94
N ALA A 52 -4.99 -44.54 21.64
CA ALA A 52 -5.64 -45.58 20.81
C ALA A 52 -4.90 -46.93 20.90
N LYS A 53 -5.68 -48.01 20.98
CA LYS A 53 -5.25 -49.43 20.98
C LYS A 53 -4.40 -49.75 19.74
N GLY A 54 -3.31 -50.51 19.92
CA GLY A 54 -2.39 -50.89 18.83
C GLY A 54 -3.06 -51.76 17.75
N GLU A 55 -2.77 -51.46 16.49
CA GLU A 55 -3.30 -52.18 15.33
C GLU A 55 -2.50 -53.45 14.99
N PRO A 56 -3.12 -54.43 14.31
CA PRO A 56 -2.46 -55.65 13.82
C PRO A 56 -1.26 -55.37 12.90
N GLY A 57 -0.31 -56.32 12.86
CA GLY A 57 0.92 -56.23 12.07
C GLY A 57 0.68 -56.00 10.57
N ARG A 58 1.54 -55.18 9.96
CA ARG A 58 1.37 -54.69 8.58
C ARG A 58 1.58 -55.78 7.52
N LYS A 59 0.66 -55.84 6.54
CA LYS A 59 0.90 -56.50 5.25
C LYS A 59 2.18 -55.93 4.60
N GLY A 60 2.90 -56.79 3.87
CA GLY A 60 4.15 -56.44 3.17
C GLY A 60 4.03 -55.17 2.33
N ARG A 61 5.15 -54.43 2.22
CA ARG A 61 5.16 -53.12 1.56
C ARG A 61 4.69 -53.27 0.11
N ALA A 62 3.63 -52.55 -0.24
CA ALA A 62 3.27 -52.36 -1.64
C ALA A 62 4.48 -51.79 -2.39
N GLY A 63 4.67 -52.21 -3.65
CA GLY A 63 5.72 -51.66 -4.51
C GLY A 63 5.68 -50.14 -4.51
N VAL A 64 6.86 -49.52 -4.58
CA VAL A 64 6.98 -48.06 -4.52
C VAL A 64 6.10 -47.47 -5.61
N ARG A 65 5.16 -46.59 -5.23
CA ARG A 65 4.34 -45.87 -6.20
C ARG A 65 5.28 -45.16 -7.16
N GLY A 66 5.03 -45.31 -8.45
CA GLY A 66 5.79 -44.60 -9.47
C GLY A 66 5.83 -43.09 -9.18
N PRO A 67 6.85 -42.37 -9.66
CA PRO A 67 6.96 -40.94 -9.41
C PRO A 67 5.68 -40.22 -9.85
N PRO A 68 5.26 -39.16 -9.14
CA PRO A 68 4.18 -38.32 -9.59
C PRO A 68 4.42 -37.88 -11.04
N GLY A 69 3.36 -37.86 -11.85
CA GLY A 69 3.44 -37.31 -13.20
C GLY A 69 3.89 -35.84 -13.15
N PRO A 70 4.40 -35.31 -14.28
CA PRO A 70 4.76 -33.90 -14.35
C PRO A 70 3.55 -33.01 -14.04
N PRO A 71 3.77 -31.80 -13.49
CA PRO A 71 2.71 -30.81 -13.32
C PRO A 71 1.98 -30.58 -14.64
N GLY A 72 0.65 -30.45 -14.57
CA GLY A 72 -0.15 -30.09 -15.74
C GLY A 72 0.26 -28.71 -16.30
N PRO A 73 -0.09 -28.42 -17.56
CA PRO A 73 0.15 -27.10 -18.13
C PRO A 73 -0.58 -26.02 -17.33
N ARG A 74 -0.01 -24.80 -17.34
CA ARG A 74 -0.68 -23.63 -16.76
C ARG A 74 -2.04 -23.45 -17.44
N GLY A 75 -3.08 -23.19 -16.65
CA GLY A 75 -4.39 -22.84 -17.17
C GLY A 75 -4.37 -21.57 -18.01
N PRO A 76 -5.37 -21.36 -18.88
CA PRO A 76 -5.49 -20.12 -19.65
C PRO A 76 -5.61 -18.90 -18.72
N PRO A 77 -5.27 -17.69 -19.20
CA PRO A 77 -5.57 -16.45 -18.50
C PRO A 77 -7.07 -16.37 -18.16
N GLY A 78 -7.40 -15.80 -17.00
CA GLY A 78 -8.79 -15.54 -16.64
C GLY A 78 -9.43 -14.53 -17.60
N GLU A 79 -10.77 -14.55 -17.68
CA GLU A 79 -11.51 -13.56 -18.45
C GLU A 79 -11.32 -12.15 -17.87
N PRO A 80 -11.39 -11.09 -18.70
CA PRO A 80 -11.43 -9.73 -18.22
C PRO A 80 -12.55 -9.52 -17.20
N GLY A 81 -12.28 -8.71 -16.17
CA GLY A 81 -13.31 -8.31 -15.22
C GLY A 81 -14.47 -7.60 -15.91
N ARG A 82 -15.67 -7.72 -15.34
CA ARG A 82 -16.84 -6.98 -15.83
C ARG A 82 -16.61 -5.47 -15.68
N PRO A 83 -17.19 -4.64 -16.56
CA PRO A 83 -17.23 -3.20 -16.35
C PRO A 83 -17.77 -2.87 -14.95
N GLY A 84 -17.23 -1.82 -14.34
CA GLY A 84 -17.76 -1.30 -13.09
C GLY A 84 -19.21 -0.84 -13.24
N PRO A 85 -19.97 -0.73 -12.14
CA PRO A 85 -21.31 -0.15 -12.18
C PRO A 85 -21.25 1.30 -12.67
N PRO A 86 -22.31 1.82 -13.32
CA PRO A 86 -22.42 3.24 -13.60
C PRO A 86 -22.23 4.08 -12.34
N GLY A 87 -21.59 5.25 -12.48
CA GLY A 87 -21.50 6.21 -11.38
C GLY A 87 -22.89 6.66 -10.90
N PRO A 88 -23.00 7.20 -9.67
CA PRO A 88 -24.26 7.74 -9.19
C PRO A 88 -24.79 8.84 -10.13
N PRO A 89 -26.13 9.00 -10.25
CA PRO A 89 -26.71 10.10 -11.01
C PRO A 89 -26.13 11.43 -10.55
N GLY A 90 -25.73 12.27 -11.51
CA GLY A 90 -25.40 13.66 -11.22
C GLY A 90 -26.62 14.39 -10.61
N PRO A 91 -26.42 15.51 -9.90
CA PRO A 91 -27.54 16.31 -9.41
C PRO A 91 -28.46 16.66 -10.58
N GLY A 92 -29.71 16.19 -10.55
CA GLY A 92 -30.66 16.41 -11.63
C GLY A 92 -30.96 17.90 -11.85
N PRO A 93 -31.51 18.27 -13.02
CA PRO A 93 -31.96 19.64 -13.27
C PRO A 93 -33.19 19.90 -12.40
N GLY A 94 -32.97 20.58 -11.25
CA GLY A 94 -33.99 20.80 -10.22
C GLY A 94 -33.70 20.11 -8.86
N GLY A 95 -32.61 19.35 -8.74
CA GLY A 95 -32.13 18.80 -7.46
C GLY A 95 -31.43 19.81 -6.56
N TYR A 96 -31.34 21.08 -7.00
CA TYR A 96 -30.90 22.19 -6.17
C TYR A 96 -32.06 22.64 -5.28
N ILE A 97 -32.42 21.79 -4.31
CA ILE A 97 -32.87 22.37 -3.04
C ILE A 97 -31.71 23.29 -2.63
N PRO A 98 -31.92 24.56 -2.26
CA PRO A 98 -30.90 25.30 -1.51
C PRO A 98 -30.83 24.67 -0.12
N SER A 99 -30.36 23.42 -0.05
CA SER A 99 -30.01 22.75 1.19
C SER A 99 -28.81 23.51 1.72
N PHE A 100 -29.07 24.26 2.78
CA PHE A 100 -28.09 24.98 3.56
C PHE A 100 -26.78 24.18 3.67
N TYR A 101 -25.75 24.69 2.98
CA TYR A 101 -24.33 24.43 3.16
C TYR A 101 -23.89 22.95 3.29
N SER A 102 -23.92 22.18 2.20
CA SER A 102 -22.91 21.12 2.06
C SER A 102 -21.57 21.79 1.72
N PRO A 103 -20.57 21.79 2.63
CA PRO A 103 -19.29 22.42 2.34
C PRO A 103 -18.64 21.71 1.16
N LYS A 104 -18.26 22.48 0.14
CA LYS A 104 -17.42 21.95 -0.94
C LYS A 104 -16.01 21.83 -0.38
N ILE A 105 -15.43 20.64 -0.50
CA ILE A 105 -14.10 20.32 0.01
C ILE A 105 -13.29 19.75 -1.15
N ALA A 106 -12.20 20.41 -1.51
CA ALA A 106 -11.29 19.94 -2.54
C ALA A 106 -9.95 20.64 -2.39
N PHE A 107 -8.85 19.90 -2.51
CA PHE A 107 -7.52 20.51 -2.59
C PHE A 107 -6.69 19.85 -3.69
N TYR A 108 -5.76 20.62 -4.24
CA TYR A 108 -4.73 20.16 -5.15
C TYR A 108 -3.44 20.88 -4.78
N ALA A 109 -2.39 20.11 -4.47
CA ALA A 109 -1.09 20.64 -4.10
C ALA A 109 0.02 19.80 -4.71
N GLY A 110 1.12 20.47 -5.07
CA GLY A 110 2.35 19.87 -5.58
C GLY A 110 3.56 20.19 -4.69
N LEU A 111 4.71 19.63 -5.05
CA LEU A 111 6.00 19.95 -4.45
C LEU A 111 6.72 20.98 -5.34
N ARG A 112 7.15 22.10 -4.77
CA ARG A 112 7.99 23.07 -5.49
C ARG A 112 9.41 22.56 -5.68
N LYS A 113 9.88 21.74 -4.74
CA LYS A 113 11.22 21.15 -4.72
C LYS A 113 11.11 19.65 -4.40
N PRO A 114 11.98 18.82 -4.98
CA PRO A 114 12.09 17.42 -4.56
C PRO A 114 12.30 17.34 -3.05
N HIS A 115 11.54 16.46 -2.40
CA HIS A 115 11.66 16.18 -0.98
C HIS A 115 12.51 14.94 -0.77
N GLU A 116 13.43 14.99 0.18
CA GLU A 116 14.30 13.86 0.55
C GLU A 116 14.13 13.55 2.04
N GLY A 117 14.08 12.27 2.39
CA GLY A 117 14.00 11.82 3.78
C GLY A 117 12.69 11.13 4.17
N TYR A 118 12.55 10.86 5.46
CA TYR A 118 11.44 10.08 6.04
C TYR A 118 10.43 10.95 6.79
N GLU A 119 10.61 12.26 6.78
CA GLU A 119 9.68 13.23 7.35
C GLU A 119 8.41 13.36 6.49
N VAL A 120 7.33 13.83 7.12
CA VAL A 120 6.03 14.02 6.45
C VAL A 120 6.21 14.91 5.21
N LEU A 121 5.74 14.39 4.07
CA LEU A 121 5.73 15.11 2.80
C LEU A 121 4.82 16.33 2.88
N ARG A 122 5.40 17.53 2.74
CA ARG A 122 4.69 18.82 2.75
C ARG A 122 4.58 19.34 1.32
N PHE A 123 3.39 19.28 0.73
CA PHE A 123 3.12 19.84 -0.59
C PHE A 123 2.90 21.35 -0.47
N ASP A 124 3.93 22.12 -0.78
CA ASP A 124 3.97 23.57 -0.58
C ASP A 124 3.40 24.37 -1.77
N ASP A 125 3.19 23.75 -2.92
CA ASP A 125 2.61 24.38 -4.10
C ASP A 125 1.10 24.15 -4.19
N VAL A 126 0.31 24.90 -3.42
CA VAL A 126 -1.15 24.75 -3.40
C VAL A 126 -1.79 25.50 -4.56
N VAL A 127 -2.46 24.77 -5.45
CA VAL A 127 -3.23 25.35 -6.57
C VAL A 127 -4.70 25.53 -6.21
N THR A 128 -5.26 24.64 -5.40
CA THR A 128 -6.66 24.70 -4.98
C THR A 128 -6.79 24.23 -3.54
N ASN A 129 -7.59 24.94 -2.74
CA ASN A 129 -7.89 24.59 -1.34
C ASN A 129 -9.29 25.05 -0.94
N VAL A 130 -10.31 24.50 -1.58
CA VAL A 130 -11.71 24.81 -1.29
C VAL A 130 -12.04 24.29 0.11
N GLY A 131 -12.43 25.19 1.00
CA GLY A 131 -12.72 24.90 2.41
C GLY A 131 -11.52 25.05 3.35
N ASN A 132 -10.31 25.27 2.82
CA ASN A 132 -9.09 25.49 3.61
C ASN A 132 -8.76 24.38 4.62
N TYR A 133 -8.98 23.13 4.22
CA TYR A 133 -8.74 21.96 5.07
C TYR A 133 -7.40 21.27 4.83
N TYR A 134 -6.64 21.71 3.82
CA TYR A 134 -5.24 21.34 3.63
C TYR A 134 -4.30 22.40 4.22
N GLU A 135 -3.36 21.97 5.05
CA GLU A 135 -2.38 22.82 5.73
C GLU A 135 -0.96 22.58 5.15
N PRO A 136 -0.42 23.49 4.32
CA PRO A 136 0.84 23.27 3.59
C PRO A 136 2.07 23.22 4.50
N SER A 137 2.01 23.95 5.62
CA SER A 137 3.10 23.96 6.61
C SER A 137 3.30 22.60 7.29
N SER A 138 2.25 21.78 7.35
CA SER A 138 2.26 20.47 8.00
C SER A 138 2.13 19.30 7.02
N GLY A 139 1.68 19.54 5.79
CA GLY A 139 1.40 18.50 4.80
C GLY A 139 0.10 17.74 5.07
N LYS A 140 -0.75 18.20 6.01
CA LYS A 140 -1.92 17.47 6.48
C LYS A 140 -3.21 17.99 5.85
N PHE A 141 -4.07 17.07 5.45
CA PHE A 141 -5.47 17.33 5.17
C PHE A 141 -6.32 16.93 6.38
N THR A 142 -7.20 17.80 6.86
CA THR A 142 -8.11 17.54 7.97
C THR A 142 -9.51 17.29 7.43
N CYS A 143 -10.07 16.10 7.64
CA CYS A 143 -11.44 15.78 7.23
C CYS A 143 -12.43 16.55 8.14
N PRO A 144 -13.13 17.60 7.65
CA PRO A 144 -14.05 18.36 8.50
C PRO A 144 -15.38 17.66 8.75
N LEU A 145 -15.74 16.73 7.87
CA LEU A 145 -16.97 15.93 7.94
C LEU A 145 -16.61 14.45 7.78
N PRO A 146 -17.28 13.53 8.49
CA PRO A 146 -17.14 12.10 8.24
C PRO A 146 -17.60 11.73 6.82
N GLY A 147 -16.79 11.00 6.07
CA GLY A 147 -17.14 10.62 4.69
C GLY A 147 -15.97 10.01 3.91
N ILE A 148 -16.22 9.80 2.61
CA ILE A 148 -15.20 9.38 1.65
C ILE A 148 -14.65 10.63 0.97
N TYR A 149 -13.32 10.72 0.88
CA TYR A 149 -12.56 11.83 0.30
C TYR A 149 -11.63 11.31 -0.80
#